data_AF-A0A662VW86-F1
#
_entry.id   AF-A0A662VW86-F1
#
_cell.length_a   1.000
_cell.length_b   1.000
_cell.length_c   1.000
_cell.angle_alpha   90.00
_cell.angle_beta   90.00
_cell.angle_gamma   90.00
#
_symmetry.space_group_name_H-M   'P 1'
#
loop_
_entity.id
_entity.type
_entity.pdbx_description
1 polymer ?
#
loop_
_entity_poly.entity_id
_entity_poly.type
_entity_poly.pdbx_seq_one_letter_code
_entity_poly.pdbx_strand_id
1 'polypeptide(L)'
;MRKKFLKRRIPKSTLNYWEIKHSDLVKEVLRALNPLLEQIDYLYTFLDSTKFPNWHKDLNEFFVCVRFGETLIPVYVDLISSKVEFAARTPEGRGFALADGAFDAKKVLNELVGKGYVSIVKPTKR
;
A
#
# COMPACT_ATOMS: atom_id res chain seq x y z
N MET A 1 -23.33 15.11 6.02
CA MET A 1 -21.98 15.39 6.56
C MET A 1 -21.02 15.74 5.42
N ARG A 2 -20.23 16.81 5.55
CA ARG A 2 -19.44 17.43 4.46
C ARG A 2 -17.95 17.09 4.63
N LYS A 3 -17.30 16.48 3.63
CA LYS A 3 -15.86 16.17 3.64
C LYS A 3 -15.05 17.38 3.14
N LYS A 4 -13.97 17.73 3.84
CA LYS A 4 -12.96 18.70 3.36
C LYS A 4 -11.81 17.91 2.73
N PHE A 5 -11.44 18.24 1.50
CA PHE A 5 -10.25 17.71 0.83
C PHE A 5 -9.36 18.91 0.49
N LEU A 6 -8.09 18.90 0.91
CA LEU A 6 -7.12 19.99 0.66
C LEU A 6 -7.66 21.41 0.94
N LYS A 7 -8.28 21.60 2.11
CA LYS A 7 -8.90 22.87 2.57
C LYS A 7 -10.07 23.40 1.72
N ARG A 8 -10.44 22.75 0.61
CA ARG A 8 -11.60 23.11 -0.20
C ARG A 8 -12.76 22.16 0.03
N ARG A 9 -13.97 22.69 -0.13
CA ARG A 9 -15.23 21.96 0.07
C ARG A 9 -15.64 21.32 -1.25
N ILE A 10 -15.61 20.00 -1.34
CA ILE A 10 -16.05 19.25 -2.53
C ILE A 10 -17.40 18.60 -2.22
N PRO A 11 -18.44 18.83 -3.04
CA PRO A 11 -19.74 18.17 -2.88
C PRO A 11 -19.63 16.63 -3.02
N LYS A 12 -20.43 15.88 -2.25
CA LYS A 12 -20.42 14.41 -2.27
C LYS A 12 -20.82 13.85 -3.65
N SER A 13 -21.76 14.50 -4.32
CA SER A 13 -22.17 14.16 -5.70
C SER A 13 -21.02 14.34 -6.69
N THR A 14 -20.19 15.37 -6.50
CA THR A 14 -19.00 15.60 -7.31
C THR A 14 -17.98 14.48 -7.09
N LEU A 15 -17.66 14.13 -5.85
CA LEU A 15 -16.77 12.98 -5.58
C LEU A 15 -17.27 11.68 -6.21
N ASN A 16 -18.55 11.35 -6.02
CA ASN A 16 -19.14 10.15 -6.59
C ASN A 16 -19.14 10.16 -8.14
N TYR A 17 -19.40 11.32 -8.75
CA TYR A 17 -19.31 11.49 -10.20
C TYR A 17 -17.88 11.27 -10.71
N TRP A 18 -16.88 11.78 -9.98
CA TRP A 18 -15.47 11.61 -10.36
C TRP A 18 -15.02 10.16 -10.21
N GLU A 19 -15.38 9.51 -9.09
CA GLU A 19 -15.08 8.11 -8.82
C GLU A 19 -15.67 7.18 -9.90
N ILE A 20 -16.93 7.41 -10.30
CA ILE A 20 -17.58 6.58 -11.33
C ILE A 20 -17.01 6.90 -12.72
N LYS A 21 -16.99 8.17 -13.12
CA LYS A 21 -16.69 8.57 -14.50
C LYS A 21 -15.21 8.47 -14.87
N HIS A 22 -14.32 8.66 -13.90
CA HIS A 22 -12.87 8.66 -14.13
C HIS A 22 -12.18 7.40 -13.62
N SER A 23 -12.91 6.41 -13.11
CA SER A 23 -12.32 5.13 -12.68
C SER A 23 -11.49 4.49 -13.78
N ASP A 24 -11.98 4.48 -15.02
CA ASP A 24 -11.26 3.88 -16.14
C ASP A 24 -10.05 4.70 -16.56
N LEU A 25 -10.14 6.04 -16.55
CA LEU A 25 -9.00 6.93 -16.77
C LEU A 25 -7.91 6.71 -15.72
N VAL A 26 -8.30 6.59 -14.45
CA VAL A 26 -7.35 6.31 -13.35
C VAL A 26 -6.70 4.95 -13.55
N LYS A 27 -7.45 3.91 -13.96
CA LYS A 27 -6.87 2.60 -14.28
C LYS A 27 -5.89 2.69 -15.44
N GLU A 28 -6.19 3.44 -16.50
CA GLU A 28 -5.28 3.63 -17.64
C GLU A 28 -4.00 4.37 -17.24
N VAL A 29 -4.12 5.44 -16.45
CA VAL A 29 -2.96 6.16 -15.90
C VAL A 29 -2.11 5.24 -15.03
N LEU A 30 -2.72 4.45 -14.15
CA LEU A 30 -1.99 3.49 -13.32
C LEU A 30 -1.32 2.39 -14.17
N ARG A 31 -2.00 1.87 -15.20
CA ARG A 31 -1.41 0.90 -16.14
C ARG A 31 -0.19 1.48 -16.87
N ALA A 32 -0.22 2.76 -17.23
CA ALA A 32 0.90 3.43 -17.87
C ALA A 32 2.04 3.76 -16.89
N LEU A 33 1.73 4.11 -15.64
CA LEU A 33 2.71 4.46 -14.63
C LEU A 33 3.43 3.24 -14.05
N ASN A 34 2.75 2.10 -13.86
CA ASN A 34 3.33 0.93 -13.21
C ASN A 34 4.66 0.45 -13.84
N PRO A 35 4.77 0.29 -15.19
CA PRO A 35 6.03 -0.09 -15.82
C PRO A 35 7.15 0.94 -15.61
N LEU A 36 6.81 2.22 -15.51
CA LEU A 36 7.79 3.28 -15.23
C LEU A 36 8.30 3.19 -13.79
N LEU A 37 7.40 2.93 -12.84
CA LEU A 37 7.76 2.72 -11.44
C LEU A 37 8.58 1.44 -11.22
N GLU A 38 8.43 0.44 -12.08
CA GLU A 38 9.25 -0.78 -12.07
C GLU A 38 10.71 -0.54 -12.46
N GLN A 39 10.99 0.46 -13.30
CA GLN A 39 12.34 0.80 -13.76
C GLN A 39 13.12 1.65 -12.76
N ILE A 40 12.46 2.22 -11.76
CA ILE A 40 13.14 3.08 -10.80
C ILE A 40 13.94 2.23 -9.83
N ASP A 41 15.24 2.51 -9.77
CA ASP A 41 16.13 1.90 -8.79
C ASP A 41 15.76 2.31 -7.37
N TYR A 42 15.91 1.36 -6.46
CA TYR A 42 15.61 1.53 -5.06
C TYR A 42 16.55 0.66 -4.21
N LEU A 43 16.80 1.10 -2.98
CA LEU A 43 17.72 0.48 -2.04
C LEU A 43 17.05 -0.65 -1.25
N TYR A 44 15.83 -0.41 -0.80
CA TYR A 44 15.01 -1.39 -0.07
C TYR A 44 13.53 -1.07 -0.23
N THR A 45 12.70 -2.07 0.04
CA THR A 45 11.24 -1.92 0.16
C THR A 45 10.89 -1.88 1.63
N PHE A 46 9.89 -1.09 2.02
CA PHE A 46 9.28 -1.22 3.33
C PHE A 46 7.76 -1.44 3.23
N LEU A 47 7.26 -2.26 4.14
CA LEU A 47 5.85 -2.53 4.34
C LEU A 47 5.44 -1.89 5.65
N ASP A 48 4.37 -1.11 5.61
CA ASP A 48 3.83 -0.45 6.78
C ASP A 48 2.30 -0.55 6.80
N SER A 49 1.72 -0.45 7.99
CA SER A 49 0.28 -0.35 8.14
C SER A 49 -0.11 0.66 9.20
N THR A 50 -1.20 1.38 8.93
CA THR A 50 -1.77 2.33 9.87
C THR A 50 -3.25 2.06 10.09
N LYS A 51 -3.67 2.08 11.35
CA LYS A 51 -5.06 1.83 11.76
C LYS A 51 -5.78 3.14 11.96
N PHE A 52 -6.97 3.26 11.39
CA PHE A 52 -7.81 4.46 11.49
C PHE A 52 -9.29 4.08 11.63
N PRO A 53 -10.08 4.82 12.42
CA PRO A 53 -11.50 4.57 12.57
C PRO A 53 -12.28 5.08 11.34
N ASN A 54 -13.28 4.32 10.89
CA ASN A 54 -14.27 4.80 9.93
C ASN A 54 -15.39 5.60 10.62
N TRP A 55 -16.38 6.04 9.85
CA TRP A 55 -17.55 6.77 10.37
C TRP A 55 -18.41 5.98 11.37
N HIS A 56 -18.37 4.66 11.31
CA HIS A 56 -19.06 3.75 12.23
C HIS A 56 -18.23 3.41 13.47
N LYS A 57 -17.04 4.02 13.61
CA LYS A 57 -16.02 3.73 14.63
C LYS A 57 -15.37 2.34 14.50
N ASP A 58 -15.57 1.64 13.39
CA ASP A 58 -14.84 0.42 13.10
C ASP A 58 -13.41 0.77 12.68
N LEU A 59 -12.46 -0.02 13.19
CA LEU A 59 -11.06 0.16 12.87
C LEU A 59 -10.75 -0.45 11.49
N ASN A 60 -10.28 0.37 10.57
CA ASN A 60 -9.77 -0.07 9.27
C ASN A 60 -8.25 0.03 9.30
N GLU A 61 -7.58 -0.89 8.62
CA GLU A 61 -6.13 -0.91 8.51
C GLU A 61 -5.77 -0.62 7.05
N PHE A 62 -4.96 0.42 6.86
CA PHE A 62 -4.43 0.84 5.56
C PHE A 62 -3.00 0.35 5.45
N PHE A 63 -2.72 -0.41 4.41
CA PHE A 63 -1.44 -1.03 4.16
C PHE A 63 -0.74 -0.37 2.98
N VAL A 64 0.56 -0.17 3.09
CA VAL A 64 1.38 0.44 2.03
C VAL A 64 2.67 -0.36 1.85
N CYS A 65 3.02 -0.58 0.58
CA CYS A 65 4.31 -1.08 0.14
C CYS A 65 5.01 0.05 -0.61
N VAL A 66 6.17 0.46 -0.09
CA VAL A 66 6.93 1.60 -0.61
C VAL A 66 8.34 1.15 -0.96
N ARG A 67 8.80 1.54 -2.14
CA ARG A 67 10.21 1.44 -2.53
C ARG A 67 10.94 2.70 -2.09
N PHE A 68 12.05 2.52 -1.38
CA PHE A 68 12.92 3.59 -0.89
C PHE A 68 14.18 3.68 -1.74
N GLY A 69 14.40 4.81 -2.39
CA GLY A 69 15.65 5.16 -3.09
C GLY A 69 16.01 6.61 -2.82
N GLU A 70 16.35 7.38 -3.85
CA GLU A 70 16.43 8.85 -3.75
C GLU A 70 15.08 9.49 -3.40
N THR A 71 13.99 8.77 -3.69
CA THR A 71 12.62 9.18 -3.38
C THR A 71 11.80 8.00 -2.86
N LEU A 72 10.62 8.32 -2.30
CA LEU A 72 9.67 7.35 -1.79
C LEU A 72 8.60 7.07 -2.84
N ILE A 73 8.51 5.81 -3.27
CA ILE A 73 7.58 5.41 -4.33
C ILE A 73 6.59 4.39 -3.76
N PRO A 74 5.34 4.79 -3.49
CA PRO A 74 4.30 3.84 -3.14
C PRO A 74 4.00 2.99 -4.38
N VAL A 75 4.31 1.70 -4.31
CA VAL A 75 4.09 0.75 -5.42
C VAL A 75 2.83 -0.08 -5.22
N TYR A 76 2.35 -0.18 -3.98
CA TYR A 76 1.09 -0.84 -3.69
C TYR A 76 0.46 -0.30 -2.42
N VAL A 77 -0.86 -0.16 -2.46
CA VAL A 77 -1.67 0.40 -1.38
C VAL A 77 -2.96 -0.39 -1.32
N ASP A 78 -3.38 -0.80 -0.12
CA ASP A 78 -4.65 -1.49 0.03
C ASP A 78 -5.32 -1.26 1.40
N LEU A 79 -6.63 -1.46 1.43
CA LEU A 79 -7.49 -1.46 2.61
C LEU A 79 -7.92 -2.89 2.97
N ILE A 80 -7.01 -3.85 2.82
CA ILE A 80 -7.24 -5.26 3.16
C ILE A 80 -7.21 -5.44 4.69
N SER A 81 -7.97 -6.40 5.21
CA SER A 81 -7.99 -6.71 6.66
C SER A 81 -6.89 -7.69 7.12
N SER A 82 -6.13 -8.27 6.18
CA SER A 82 -5.14 -9.33 6.42
C SER A 82 -3.75 -9.00 5.88
N LYS A 83 -2.75 -9.13 6.74
CA LYS A 83 -1.33 -8.93 6.39
C LYS A 83 -0.81 -9.95 5.39
N VAL A 84 -1.32 -11.19 5.47
CA VAL A 84 -0.94 -12.27 4.56
C VAL A 84 -1.45 -11.97 3.16
N GLU A 85 -2.70 -11.53 3.05
CA GLU A 85 -3.29 -11.19 1.75
C GLU A 85 -2.64 -9.94 1.15
N PHE A 86 -2.32 -8.95 1.99
CA PHE A 86 -1.52 -7.80 1.57
C PHE A 86 -0.16 -8.23 1.02
N ALA A 87 0.59 -9.04 1.77
CA ALA A 87 1.89 -9.58 1.33
C ALA A 87 1.77 -10.45 0.07
N ALA A 88 0.66 -11.16 -0.12
CA ALA A 88 0.39 -11.95 -1.33
C ALA A 88 0.06 -11.07 -2.55
N ARG A 89 -0.35 -9.81 -2.37
CA ARG A 89 -0.65 -8.87 -3.48
C ARG A 89 0.41 -7.79 -3.73
N THR A 90 1.41 -7.67 -2.87
CA THR A 90 2.54 -6.76 -3.14
C THR A 90 3.23 -7.09 -4.48
N PRO A 91 3.74 -6.10 -5.21
CA PRO A 91 4.50 -6.36 -6.42
C PRO A 91 5.75 -7.20 -6.14
N GLU A 92 6.19 -7.95 -7.12
CA GLU A 92 7.51 -8.58 -7.10
C GLU A 92 8.61 -7.53 -6.92
N GLY A 93 9.75 -7.98 -6.41
CA GLY A 93 10.90 -7.11 -6.24
C GLY A 93 12.17 -7.87 -5.89
N ARG A 94 13.16 -7.09 -5.48
CA ARG A 94 14.49 -7.54 -5.12
C ARG A 94 14.98 -6.83 -3.86
N GLY A 95 16.00 -7.41 -3.25
CA GLY A 95 16.69 -6.82 -2.10
C GLY A 95 15.88 -6.92 -0.82
N PHE A 96 16.13 -6.00 0.12
CA PHE A 96 15.54 -6.08 1.45
C PHE A 96 14.09 -5.58 1.47
N ALA A 97 13.21 -6.34 2.13
CA ALA A 97 11.88 -5.89 2.52
C ALA A 97 11.85 -5.68 4.04
N LEU A 98 11.78 -4.43 4.48
CA LEU A 98 11.69 -4.05 5.88
C LEU A 98 10.23 -4.02 6.32
N ALA A 99 9.91 -4.63 7.46
CA ALA A 99 8.56 -4.55 8.00
C ALA A 99 8.57 -4.52 9.53
N ASP A 100 7.50 -3.99 10.11
CA ASP A 100 7.30 -4.02 11.56
C ASP A 100 6.98 -5.45 12.06
N GLY A 101 7.01 -5.65 13.38
CA GLY A 101 6.77 -6.98 13.96
C GLY A 101 5.38 -7.53 13.69
N ALA A 102 4.41 -6.70 13.30
CA ALA A 102 3.11 -7.19 12.93
C ALA A 102 3.15 -8.04 11.64
N PHE A 103 4.21 -7.94 10.84
CA PHE A 103 4.47 -8.79 9.66
C PHE A 103 5.32 -10.05 9.95
N ASP A 104 5.66 -10.34 11.21
CA ASP A 104 6.52 -11.47 11.63
C ASP A 104 5.83 -12.86 11.53
N ALA A 105 4.73 -12.94 10.80
CA ALA A 105 4.04 -14.21 10.57
C ALA A 105 4.76 -15.01 9.48
N LYS A 106 5.05 -16.30 9.72
CA LYS A 106 5.70 -17.20 8.74
C LYS A 106 5.06 -17.16 7.35
N LYS A 107 3.72 -17.07 7.27
CA LYS A 107 3.01 -16.96 5.99
C LYS A 107 3.39 -15.68 5.25
N VAL A 108 3.42 -14.53 5.92
CA VAL A 108 3.83 -13.24 5.34
C VAL A 108 5.26 -13.31 4.84
N LEU A 109 6.18 -13.85 5.65
CA LEU A 109 7.58 -13.99 5.28
C LEU A 109 7.75 -14.86 4.03
N ASN A 110 7.00 -15.97 3.94
CA ASN A 110 7.01 -16.85 2.78
C ASN A 110 6.50 -16.15 1.52
N GLU A 111 5.43 -15.36 1.61
CA GLU A 111 4.93 -14.57 0.46
C GLU A 111 5.99 -13.60 -0.05
N LEU A 112 6.68 -12.89 0.86
CA LEU A 112 7.73 -11.94 0.50
C LEU A 112 8.96 -12.64 -0.13
N VAL A 113 9.40 -13.76 0.45
CA VAL A 113 10.50 -14.56 -0.12
C VAL A 113 10.14 -15.10 -1.50
N GLY A 114 8.91 -15.58 -1.67
CA GLY A 114 8.40 -16.04 -2.97
C GLY A 114 8.41 -14.97 -4.06
N LYS A 115 8.44 -13.69 -3.67
CA LYS A 115 8.46 -12.52 -4.56
C LYS A 115 9.85 -11.93 -4.80
N GLY A 116 10.90 -12.60 -4.33
CA GLY A 116 12.28 -12.18 -4.52
C GLY A 116 12.84 -11.25 -3.44
N TYR A 117 12.11 -11.03 -2.34
CA TYR A 117 12.59 -10.20 -1.23
C TYR A 117 13.39 -10.99 -0.20
N VAL A 118 14.36 -10.31 0.42
CA VAL A 118 15.01 -10.71 1.66
C VAL A 118 14.34 -9.97 2.81
N SER A 119 13.42 -10.63 3.50
CA SER A 119 12.63 -10.01 4.56
C SER A 119 13.45 -9.75 5.83
N ILE A 120 13.51 -8.49 6.27
CA ILE A 120 14.06 -8.08 7.57
C ILE A 120 12.90 -7.52 8.38
N VAL A 121 12.37 -8.36 9.28
CA VAL A 121 11.22 -8.01 10.11
C VAL A 121 11.67 -7.83 11.55
N LYS A 122 11.24 -6.73 12.19
CA LYS A 122 11.53 -6.51 13.60
C LYS A 122 10.86 -7.62 14.43
N PRO A 123 11.58 -8.36 15.28
CA PRO A 123 10.95 -9.37 16.12
C PRO A 123 9.87 -8.75 17.01
N THR A 124 8.69 -9.36 17.05
CA THR A 124 7.67 -8.93 18.01
C THR A 124 8.16 -9.32 19.41
N LYS A 125 8.18 -8.36 20.36
CA LYS A 125 8.46 -8.68 21.76
C LYS A 125 7.39 -9.67 22.23
N ARG A 126 7.80 -10.92 22.49
CA ARG A 126 7.00 -11.88 23.24
C ARG A 126 6.99 -11.53 24.71
#